data_AF-A0A2G2Z9S9-F1
#
_entry.id   AF-A0A2G2Z9S9-F1
#
_cell.length_a   1.000
_cell.length_b   1.000
_cell.length_c   1.000
_cell.angle_alpha   90.00
_cell.angle_beta   90.00
_cell.angle_gamma   90.00
#
_symmetry.space_group_name_H-M   'P 1'
#
loop_
_entity.id
_entity.type
_entity.pdbx_description
1 polymer ?
#
loop_
_entity_poly.entity_id
_entity_poly.type
_entity_poly.pdbx_seq_one_letter_code
_entity_poly.pdbx_strand_id
1 'polypeptide(L)'
;MAMRAGIEQLNGNVKILGGILSFPYFLSSIQYIRDSMLSMMWVFVNPLAENGIDDPMINPLIKKALRLEESGCLKMLVCLAEKDELRNMGIGYAKSLEKCGKLVEAVDIEGEDH
;
A
#
# COMPACT_ATOMS: atom_id res chain seq x y z
N MET A 1 5.09 -3.84 6.18
CA MET A 1 6.22 -4.77 6.43
C MET A 1 7.27 -4.75 5.31
N ALA A 2 6.93 -5.04 4.05
CA ALA A 2 7.89 -5.09 2.94
C ALA A 2 8.75 -3.83 2.79
N MET A 3 8.13 -2.65 2.94
CA MET A 3 8.80 -1.35 2.91
C MET A 3 9.85 -1.20 4.02
N ARG A 4 9.48 -1.53 5.26
CA ARG A 4 10.39 -1.44 6.41
C ARG A 4 11.53 -2.44 6.30
N ALA A 5 11.29 -3.62 5.74
CA ALA A 5 12.28 -4.69 5.64
C ALA A 5 13.47 -4.39 4.71
N GLY A 6 13.43 -3.33 3.89
CA GLY A 6 14.61 -2.89 3.15
C GLY A 6 15.35 -1.71 3.79
N ILE A 7 14.78 -1.13 4.86
CA ILE A 7 15.45 -0.15 5.73
C ILE A 7 16.03 -0.85 6.97
N GLU A 8 15.24 -1.74 7.56
CA GLU A 8 15.53 -2.50 8.77
C GLU A 8 15.88 -3.94 8.35
N GLN A 9 17.06 -4.41 8.74
CA GLN A 9 17.44 -5.81 8.50
C GLN A 9 16.50 -6.74 9.27
N LEU A 10 16.00 -7.76 8.57
CA LEU A 10 15.26 -8.83 9.22
C LEU A 10 16.21 -9.76 9.97
N ASN A 11 15.77 -10.22 11.14
CA ASN A 11 16.53 -11.16 11.96
C ASN A 11 16.92 -12.42 11.17
N GLY A 12 18.14 -12.89 11.37
CA GLY A 12 18.61 -14.13 10.76
C GLY A 12 18.90 -14.06 9.26
N ASN A 13 19.17 -12.86 8.71
CA ASN A 13 19.46 -12.64 7.28
C ASN A 13 18.31 -13.08 6.35
N VAL A 14 17.08 -13.08 6.85
CA VAL A 14 15.89 -13.40 6.06
C VAL A 14 15.72 -12.37 4.95
N LYS A 15 15.38 -12.83 3.74
CA LYS A 15 15.11 -11.98 2.57
C LYS A 15 13.66 -12.16 2.13
N ILE A 16 13.00 -11.05 1.81
CA ILE A 16 11.66 -11.08 1.20
C ILE A 16 11.84 -11.20 -0.32
N LEU A 17 11.51 -12.35 -0.87
CA LEU A 17 11.65 -12.59 -2.32
C LEU A 17 10.52 -11.95 -3.13
N GLY A 18 9.32 -11.91 -2.55
CA GLY A 18 8.13 -11.38 -3.18
C GLY A 18 6.99 -11.23 -2.19
N GLY A 19 5.91 -10.57 -2.62
CA GLY A 19 4.68 -10.44 -1.85
C GLY A 19 3.45 -10.35 -2.74
N ILE A 20 2.30 -10.68 -2.18
CA ILE A 20 0.98 -10.51 -2.79
C ILE A 20 0.21 -9.49 -1.95
N LEU A 21 -0.37 -8.50 -2.61
CA LEU A 21 -1.33 -7.54 -2.04
C LEU A 21 -2.66 -7.77 -2.73
N SER A 22 -3.63 -8.34 -2.02
CA SER A 22 -4.99 -8.51 -2.53
C SER A 22 -5.86 -7.38 -2.00
N PHE A 23 -6.47 -6.60 -2.91
CA PHE A 23 -7.40 -5.50 -2.61
C PHE A 23 -6.88 -4.61 -1.48
N PRO A 24 -5.71 -3.95 -1.70
CA PRO A 24 -5.00 -3.30 -0.60
C PRO A 24 -5.79 -2.12 -0.04
N TYR A 25 -5.97 -2.14 1.28
CA TYR A 25 -6.57 -1.05 2.03
C TYR A 25 -5.62 0.14 2.16
N PHE A 26 -5.61 0.99 1.14
CA PHE A 26 -4.83 2.22 1.10
C PHE A 26 -5.75 3.44 1.08
N LEU A 27 -5.48 4.40 1.95
CA LEU A 27 -6.21 5.65 2.03
C LEU A 27 -5.26 6.83 1.82
N SER A 28 -5.84 7.98 1.50
CA SER A 28 -5.09 9.19 1.18
C SER A 28 -6.02 10.37 1.40
N SER A 29 -5.47 11.50 1.86
CA SER A 29 -6.22 12.75 1.98
C SER A 29 -6.84 13.23 0.65
N ILE A 30 -6.32 12.78 -0.50
CA ILE A 30 -6.84 13.12 -1.83
C ILE A 30 -8.19 12.44 -2.12
N GLN A 31 -8.36 11.21 -1.64
CA GLN A 31 -9.58 10.40 -1.84
C GLN A 31 -10.37 10.22 -0.54
N TYR A 32 -10.01 10.97 0.50
CA TYR A 32 -10.57 10.85 1.83
C TYR A 32 -12.01 11.38 1.89
N ILE A 33 -12.94 10.51 2.27
CA ILE A 33 -14.30 10.89 2.63
C ILE A 33 -14.37 10.93 4.15
N ARG A 34 -14.57 12.12 4.71
CA ARG A 34 -14.78 12.30 6.15
C ARG A 34 -15.98 11.47 6.60
N ASP A 35 -15.84 10.78 7.74
CA ASP A 35 -16.88 9.94 8.36
C ASP A 35 -17.33 8.72 7.53
N SER A 36 -16.58 8.34 6.48
CA SER A 36 -16.80 7.04 5.82
C SER A 36 -16.39 5.87 6.73
N MET A 37 -16.93 4.69 6.47
CA MET A 37 -16.57 3.47 7.20
C MET A 37 -15.05 3.20 7.14
N LEU A 38 -14.43 3.41 5.98
CA LEU A 38 -12.98 3.29 5.80
C LEU A 38 -12.23 4.29 6.72
N SER A 39 -12.60 5.56 6.66
CA SER A 39 -11.98 6.61 7.47
C SER A 39 -12.08 6.31 8.97
N MET A 40 -13.24 5.82 9.43
CA MET A 40 -13.45 5.41 10.82
C MET A 40 -12.63 4.16 11.19
N MET A 41 -12.54 3.16 10.31
CA MET A 41 -11.72 1.97 10.52
C MET A 41 -10.24 2.32 10.70
N TRP A 42 -9.71 3.26 9.91
CA TRP A 42 -8.33 3.70 10.08
C TRP A 42 -8.08 4.36 11.44
N VAL A 43 -8.95 5.30 11.85
CA VAL A 43 -8.86 5.96 13.16
C VAL A 43 -9.00 4.95 14.29
N PHE A 44 -9.85 3.93 14.13
CA PHE A 44 -10.02 2.87 15.13
C PHE A 44 -8.76 2.00 15.27
N VAL A 45 -8.14 1.58 14.16
CA VAL A 45 -6.95 0.70 14.17
C VAL A 45 -5.68 1.44 14.58
N ASN A 46 -5.54 2.71 14.23
CA ASN A 46 -4.38 3.52 14.58
C ASN A 46 -4.77 4.94 15.07
N PRO A 47 -5.35 5.05 16.28
CA PRO A 47 -5.84 6.32 16.81
C PRO A 47 -4.73 7.32 17.13
N LEU A 48 -3.47 6.88 17.19
CA LEU A 48 -2.30 7.69 17.51
C LEU A 48 -1.47 8.06 16.26
N ALA A 49 -2.00 7.83 15.06
CA ALA A 49 -1.31 8.17 13.82
C ALA A 49 -0.97 9.67 13.78
N GLU A 50 0.32 10.01 13.85
CA GLU A 50 0.79 11.40 13.93
C GLU A 50 0.37 12.24 12.72
N ASN A 51 0.23 11.61 11.54
CA ASN A 51 -0.18 12.26 10.30
C ASN A 51 -1.60 11.87 9.87
N GLY A 52 -2.39 11.28 10.77
CA GLY A 52 -3.76 10.86 10.49
C GLY A 52 -3.84 9.96 9.26
N ILE A 53 -4.63 10.36 8.26
CA ILE A 53 -4.83 9.59 7.02
C ILE A 53 -3.63 9.59 6.07
N ASP A 54 -2.69 10.51 6.27
CA ASP A 54 -1.47 10.61 5.50
C ASP A 54 -0.28 9.93 6.20
N ASP A 55 -0.57 9.10 7.21
CA ASP A 55 0.42 8.23 7.82
C ASP A 55 0.98 7.23 6.79
N PRO A 56 2.31 7.02 6.73
CA PRO A 56 2.93 6.08 5.79
C PRO A 56 2.42 4.63 5.88
N MET A 57 1.79 4.24 7.00
CA MET A 57 1.20 2.90 7.16
C MET A 57 -0.08 2.71 6.35
N ILE A 58 -0.82 3.79 6.05
CA ILE A 58 -2.09 3.73 5.32
C ILE A 58 -2.01 4.42 3.95
N ASN A 59 -1.20 5.47 3.83
CA ASN A 59 -0.96 6.20 2.58
C ASN A 59 0.46 5.89 2.06
N PRO A 60 0.63 4.89 1.20
CA PRO A 60 1.96 4.53 0.68
C PRO A 60 2.46 5.51 -0.38
N LEU A 61 1.64 6.46 -0.82
CA LEU A 61 1.96 7.40 -1.91
C LEU A 61 2.49 8.74 -1.40
N ILE A 62 2.50 8.96 -0.08
CA ILE A 62 3.09 10.19 0.47
C ILE A 62 4.61 10.19 0.31
N LYS A 63 5.21 11.36 0.09
CA LYS A 63 6.65 11.53 -0.19
C LYS A 63 7.56 10.92 0.89
N LYS A 64 7.13 10.87 2.15
CA LYS A 64 7.83 10.18 3.25
C LYS A 64 7.74 8.65 3.15
N ALA A 65 6.64 8.10 2.64
CA ALA A 65 6.45 6.67 2.40
C ALA A 65 7.19 6.19 1.13
N LEU A 66 7.51 7.13 0.23
CA LEU A 66 8.17 6.89 -1.07
C LEU A 66 9.60 6.32 -1.00
N ARG A 67 10.06 5.82 0.15
CA ARG A 67 11.21 4.90 0.25
C ARG A 67 10.91 3.54 -0.40
N LEU A 68 10.06 3.51 -1.43
CA LEU A 68 9.68 2.36 -2.25
C LEU A 68 10.89 1.79 -2.99
N GLU A 69 11.84 2.64 -3.36
CA GLU A 69 13.14 2.25 -3.89
C GLU A 69 13.89 1.35 -2.92
N GLU A 70 13.77 1.64 -1.63
CA GLU A 70 14.37 0.88 -0.54
C GLU A 70 13.49 -0.29 -0.10
N SER A 71 12.39 -0.62 -0.80
CA SER A 71 11.64 -1.83 -0.48
C SER A 71 12.53 -3.07 -0.61
N GLY A 72 12.61 -3.85 0.46
CA GLY A 72 13.37 -5.11 0.49
C GLY A 72 12.72 -6.22 -0.34
N CYS A 73 11.50 -5.97 -0.85
CA CYS A 73 10.76 -6.88 -1.71
C CYS A 73 11.04 -6.57 -3.18
N LEU A 74 11.49 -7.58 -3.93
CA LEU A 74 11.87 -7.44 -5.35
C LEU A 74 10.70 -7.66 -6.32
N LYS A 75 9.68 -8.40 -5.90
CA LYS A 75 8.56 -8.83 -6.75
C LYS A 75 7.22 -8.66 -6.05
N MET A 76 6.26 -8.01 -6.68
CA MET A 76 4.94 -7.77 -6.10
C MET A 76 3.84 -8.19 -7.07
N LEU A 77 2.88 -8.98 -6.59
CA LEU A 77 1.59 -9.14 -7.25
C LEU A 77 0.58 -8.23 -6.52
N VAL A 78 -0.14 -7.40 -7.27
CA VAL A 78 -1.18 -6.52 -6.75
C VAL A 78 -2.50 -6.89 -7.40
N CYS A 79 -3.41 -7.51 -6.64
CA CYS A 79 -4.76 -7.80 -7.08
C CYS A 79 -5.67 -6.60 -6.75
N LEU A 80 -6.43 -6.16 -7.74
CA LEU A 80 -7.38 -5.06 -7.70
C LEU A 80 -8.76 -5.59 -8.10
N ALA A 81 -9.81 -4.94 -7.60
CA ALA A 81 -11.19 -5.25 -7.98
C ALA A 81 -11.75 -4.05 -8.74
N GLU A 82 -12.39 -4.28 -9.88
CA GLU A 82 -12.86 -3.22 -10.78
C GLU A 82 -13.76 -2.21 -10.06
N LYS A 83 -14.63 -2.69 -9.16
CA LYS A 83 -15.65 -1.90 -8.46
C LYS A 83 -15.20 -1.38 -7.09
N ASP A 84 -14.02 -1.77 -6.63
CA ASP A 84 -13.49 -1.36 -5.32
C ASP A 84 -13.22 0.16 -5.31
N GLU A 85 -13.77 0.85 -4.31
CA GLU A 85 -13.58 2.29 -4.11
C GLU A 85 -12.11 2.67 -3.86
N LEU A 86 -11.28 1.73 -3.40
CA LEU A 86 -9.84 1.88 -3.17
C LEU A 86 -8.96 1.46 -4.35
N ARG A 87 -9.55 0.97 -5.44
CA ARG A 87 -8.83 0.49 -6.63
C ARG A 87 -7.76 1.48 -7.12
N ASN A 88 -8.10 2.76 -7.21
CA ASN A 88 -7.20 3.79 -7.70
C ASN A 88 -5.94 3.96 -6.83
N MET A 89 -6.06 3.75 -5.52
CA MET A 89 -4.92 3.77 -4.60
C MET A 89 -3.99 2.58 -4.85
N GLY A 90 -4.56 1.38 -5.06
CA GLY A 90 -3.81 0.18 -5.45
C GLY A 90 -3.07 0.35 -6.78
N ILE A 91 -3.72 0.93 -7.80
CA ILE A 91 -3.08 1.28 -9.09
C ILE A 91 -1.92 2.26 -8.88
N GLY A 92 -2.14 3.31 -8.07
CA GLY A 92 -1.11 4.30 -7.76
C GLY A 92 0.11 3.67 -7.10
N TYR A 93 -0.11 2.72 -6.18
CA TYR A 93 0.94 1.98 -5.51
C TYR A 93 1.75 1.11 -6.48
N ALA A 94 1.06 0.31 -7.31
CA ALA A 94 1.70 -0.53 -8.32
C ALA A 94 2.59 0.28 -9.26
N LYS A 95 2.06 1.38 -9.83
CA LYS A 95 2.81 2.29 -10.71
C LYS A 95 4.00 2.94 -10.00
N SER A 96 3.90 3.21 -8.71
CA SER A 96 5.01 3.80 -7.95
C SER A 96 6.14 2.79 -7.71
N LEU A 97 5.80 1.53 -7.43
CA LEU A 97 6.78 0.45 -7.34
C LEU A 97 7.50 0.21 -8.67
N GLU A 98 6.77 0.20 -9.79
CA GLU A 98 7.36 0.06 -11.14
C GLU A 98 8.36 1.18 -11.44
N LYS A 99 8.01 2.44 -11.13
CA LYS A 99 8.90 3.60 -11.29
C LYS A 99 10.18 3.48 -10.45
N CYS A 100 10.10 2.80 -9.31
CA CYS A 100 11.23 2.50 -8.43
C CYS A 100 12.02 1.25 -8.86
N GLY A 101 11.76 0.69 -10.05
CA GLY A 101 12.50 -0.44 -10.61
C GLY A 101 12.16 -1.80 -10.01
N LYS A 102 11.01 -1.92 -9.33
CA LYS A 102 10.53 -3.20 -8.79
C LYS A 102 9.79 -3.99 -9.88
N LEU A 103 9.82 -5.32 -9.78
CA LEU A 103 9.00 -6.18 -10.63
C LEU A 103 7.59 -6.21 -10.06
N VAL A 104 6.62 -5.70 -10.81
CA VAL A 104 5.22 -5.62 -10.38
C VAL A 104 4.35 -6.29 -11.43
N GLU A 105 3.43 -7.11 -10.96
CA GLU A 105 2.31 -7.63 -11.73
C GLU A 105 1.03 -7.09 -11.09
N ALA A 106 0.20 -6.38 -11.84
CA ALA A 106 -1.08 -5.88 -11.37
C ALA A 106 -2.20 -6.59 -12.13
N VAL A 107 -3.12 -7.21 -11.38
CA VAL A 107 -4.28 -7.92 -11.93
C VAL A 107 -5.53 -7.20 -11.48
N ASP A 108 -6.33 -6.78 -12.45
CA ASP A 108 -7.62 -6.11 -12.21
C ASP A 108 -8.75 -7.10 -12.50
N ILE A 109 -9.53 -7.41 -11.49
CA ILE A 109 -10.53 -8.46 -11.56
C ILE A 109 -11.87 -7.82 -11.92
N GLU A 110 -12.29 -8.08 -13.16
CA GLU A 110 -13.54 -7.55 -13.73
C GLU A 110 -14.76 -7.99 -12.92
N GLY A 111 -15.66 -7.05 -12.66
CA GLY A 111 -16.93 -7.32 -11.99
C GLY A 111 -16.85 -7.48 -10.46
N GLU A 112 -15.65 -7.62 -9.88
CA GLU A 112 -15.47 -7.80 -8.43
C GLU A 112 -15.49 -6.48 -7.67
N ASP A 113 -15.92 -6.58 -6.40
CA ASP A 113 -15.90 -5.53 -5.37
C ASP A 113 -14.93 -5.95 -4.24
N HIS A 114 -14.78 -5.12 -3.19
CA HIS A 114 -13.88 -5.35 -2.06
C HIS A 114 -14.31 -6.49 -1.11
#